data_AF-X1SN86-F1
#
_entry.id   AF-X1SN86-F1
#
_cell.length_a   1.000
_cell.length_b   1.000
_cell.length_c   1.000
_cell.angle_alpha   90.00
_cell.angle_beta   90.00
_cell.angle_gamma   90.00
#
_symmetry.space_group_name_H-M   'P 1'
#
loop_
_entity.id
_entity.type
_entity.pdbx_description
1 polymer ?
#
loop_
_entity_poly.entity_id
_entity_poly.type
_entity_poly.pdbx_seq_one_letter_code
_entity_poly.pdbx_strand_id
1 'polypeptide(L)'
;SIIIKPGKKVVDIKIKKETENILKVIVHEENKTGWFLHSVHIPLKNLGLSYKSKDKEILDYLSEPHKIKNKLTKDYVEKILRKYIAILPEKKKHFFKTERFRKKKEFKTGAQLKGF
;
A
#
# COMPACT_ATOMS: atom_id res chain seq x y z
N SER A 1 6.21 5.08 5.85
CA SER A 1 5.74 4.86 4.46
C SER A 1 5.20 3.46 4.27
N ILE A 2 4.07 3.32 3.59
CA ILE A 2 3.48 2.03 3.21
C ILE A 2 3.81 1.74 1.75
N ILE A 3 4.48 0.62 1.48
CA ILE A 3 4.88 0.16 0.15
C ILE A 3 3.81 -0.79 -0.37
N ILE A 4 3.29 -0.50 -1.56
CA ILE A 4 2.17 -1.23 -2.17
C ILE A 4 2.66 -2.17 -3.28
N LYS A 5 3.67 -1.75 -4.08
CA LYS A 5 4.27 -2.59 -5.13
C LYS A 5 5.77 -2.34 -5.23
N PRO A 6 6.65 -3.34 -5.10
CA PRO A 6 8.06 -3.18 -5.48
C PRO A 6 8.17 -3.19 -7.02
N GLY A 7 8.43 -2.04 -7.63
CA GLY A 7 8.69 -1.93 -9.06
C GLY A 7 10.11 -2.40 -9.41
N LYS A 8 10.29 -2.99 -10.61
CA LYS A 8 11.60 -3.52 -11.05
C LYS A 8 12.33 -2.60 -12.04
N LYS A 9 11.59 -1.77 -12.80
CA LYS A 9 12.12 -0.78 -13.76
C LYS A 9 11.16 0.41 -13.87
N VAL A 10 11.48 1.50 -13.20
CA VAL A 10 10.65 2.72 -13.14
C VAL A 10 11.11 3.67 -14.25
N VAL A 11 10.16 4.09 -15.09
CA VAL A 11 10.41 5.06 -16.18
C VAL A 11 10.14 6.47 -15.70
N ASP A 12 9.05 6.67 -14.96
CA ASP A 12 8.65 7.99 -14.46
C ASP A 12 7.93 7.87 -13.11
N ILE A 13 8.00 8.94 -12.31
CA ILE A 13 7.45 9.03 -10.96
C ILE A 13 6.60 10.29 -10.83
N LYS A 14 5.36 10.11 -10.41
CA LYS A 14 4.43 11.19 -10.09
C LYS A 14 4.08 11.15 -8.61
N ILE A 15 4.30 12.27 -7.92
CA ILE A 15 3.90 12.45 -6.53
C ILE A 15 2.60 13.25 -6.50
N LYS A 16 1.54 12.67 -5.92
CA LYS A 16 0.28 13.36 -5.68
C LYS A 16 0.12 13.63 -4.20
N LYS A 17 -0.18 14.88 -3.86
CA LYS A 17 -0.55 15.28 -2.50
C LYS A 17 -2.06 15.11 -2.32
N GLU A 18 -2.42 14.35 -1.30
CA GLU A 18 -3.80 14.13 -0.89
C GLU A 18 -4.08 14.96 0.38
N THR A 19 -5.29 14.80 0.93
CA THR A 19 -5.67 15.40 2.20
C THR A 19 -4.69 15.06 3.33
N GLU A 20 -4.56 15.97 4.30
CA GLU A 20 -3.69 15.79 5.48
C GLU A 20 -2.20 15.57 5.16
N ASN A 21 -1.70 16.09 4.04
CA ASN A 21 -0.31 15.89 3.59
C ASN A 21 0.07 14.41 3.38
N ILE A 22 -0.91 13.53 3.13
CA ILE A 22 -0.63 12.17 2.68
C ILE A 22 -0.12 12.25 1.25
N LEU A 23 1.03 11.62 0.96
CA LEU A 23 1.61 11.63 -0.39
C LEU A 23 1.43 10.26 -1.04
N LYS A 24 0.89 10.23 -2.25
CA LYS A 24 0.86 9.04 -3.10
C LYS A 24 2.00 9.12 -4.09
N VAL A 25 2.86 8.12 -4.08
CA VAL A 25 3.88 7.92 -5.10
C VAL A 25 3.31 6.96 -6.13
N ILE A 26 3.16 7.44 -7.36
CA ILE A 26 2.64 6.70 -8.49
C ILE A 26 3.79 6.56 -9.48
N VAL A 27 4.00 5.35 -9.99
CA VAL A 27 5.11 5.05 -10.92
C VAL A 27 4.56 4.53 -12.24
N HIS A 28 5.23 4.90 -13.32
CA HIS A 28 5.08 4.31 -14.63
C HIS A 28 6.21 3.28 -14.81
N GLU A 29 5.87 2.03 -15.11
CA GLU A 29 6.84 0.95 -15.32
C GLU A 29 6.99 0.69 -16.83
N GLU A 30 8.20 0.40 -17.28
CA GLU A 30 8.53 0.21 -18.71
C GLU A 30 7.70 -0.91 -19.36
N ASN A 31 7.47 -1.99 -18.61
CA ASN A 31 6.80 -3.20 -19.10
C ASN A 31 5.29 -3.23 -18.78
N LYS A 32 4.71 -2.16 -18.22
CA LYS A 32 3.28 -2.11 -17.92
C LYS A 32 2.67 -0.81 -18.40
N THR A 33 1.66 -0.93 -19.23
CA THR A 33 0.85 0.22 -19.66
C THR A 33 0.12 0.84 -18.48
N GLY A 34 0.42 2.11 -18.18
CA GLY A 34 -0.34 2.94 -17.25
C GLY A 34 0.35 3.22 -15.91
N TRP A 35 -0.27 4.10 -15.14
CA TRP A 35 0.26 4.60 -13.87
C TRP A 35 -0.22 3.74 -12.69
N PHE A 36 0.71 3.28 -11.85
CA PHE A 36 0.40 2.41 -10.71
C PHE A 36 0.82 3.03 -9.39
N LEU A 37 -0.03 2.87 -8.36
CA LEU A 37 0.32 3.28 -7.01
C LEU A 37 1.46 2.39 -6.48
N HIS A 38 2.60 3.03 -6.20
CA HIS A 38 3.83 2.39 -5.74
C HIS A 38 3.93 2.38 -4.23
N SER A 39 3.77 3.56 -3.61
CA SER A 39 3.84 3.73 -2.17
C SER A 39 3.00 4.91 -1.71
N VAL A 40 2.70 4.91 -0.42
CA VAL A 40 1.98 5.98 0.27
C VAL A 40 2.82 6.44 1.45
N HIS A 41 3.02 7.74 1.55
CA HIS A 41 3.60 8.39 2.71
C HIS A 41 2.49 8.96 3.60
N ILE A 42 2.37 8.46 4.82
CA ILE A 42 1.44 8.97 5.83
C ILE A 42 2.29 9.61 6.95
N PRO A 43 2.12 10.91 7.24
CA PRO A 43 2.80 11.56 8.35
C PRO A 43 2.44 10.93 9.71
N LEU A 44 3.41 10.74 10.60
CA LEU A 44 3.19 10.17 11.94
C LEU A 44 2.26 11.04 12.79
N LYS A 45 2.33 12.36 12.62
CA LYS A 45 1.44 13.32 13.28
C LYS A 45 -0.04 13.00 13.03
N ASN A 46 -0.38 12.52 11.83
CA ASN A 46 -1.76 12.20 11.48
C ASN A 46 -2.27 10.94 12.20
N LEU A 47 -1.36 10.05 12.58
CA LEU A 47 -1.65 8.88 13.41
C LEU A 47 -1.71 9.23 14.91
N GLY A 48 -1.41 10.49 15.28
CA GLY A 48 -1.27 10.90 16.67
C GLY A 48 0.04 10.44 17.32
N LEU A 49 1.02 10.03 16.51
CA LEU A 49 2.28 9.46 16.97
C LEU A 49 3.44 10.46 16.92
N SER A 50 4.43 10.24 17.78
CA SER A 50 5.67 11.02 17.83
C SER A 50 6.68 10.53 16.78
N TYR A 51 7.62 11.39 16.38
CA TYR A 51 8.73 11.01 15.49
C TYR A 51 9.62 9.90 16.07
N LYS A 52 9.59 9.70 17.40
CA LYS A 52 10.32 8.65 18.11
C LYS A 52 9.54 7.33 18.23
N SER A 53 8.30 7.26 17.75
CA SER A 53 7.47 6.06 17.82
C SER A 53 8.14 4.86 17.14
N LYS A 54 7.95 3.70 17.74
CA LYS A 54 8.53 2.42 17.28
C LYS A 54 7.68 1.84 16.15
N ASP A 55 8.28 1.02 15.30
CA ASP A 55 7.58 0.39 14.17
C ASP A 55 6.37 -0.44 14.61
N LYS A 56 6.47 -1.15 15.74
CA LYS A 56 5.36 -1.93 16.30
C LYS A 56 4.17 -1.04 16.66
N GLU A 57 4.41 0.08 17.33
CA GLU A 57 3.37 1.03 17.70
C GLU A 57 2.71 1.61 16.44
N ILE A 58 3.51 2.02 15.45
CA ILE A 58 2.97 2.53 14.18
C ILE A 58 2.13 1.45 13.47
N LEU A 59 2.61 0.21 13.46
CA LEU A 59 1.89 -0.92 12.85
C LEU A 59 0.55 -1.18 13.53
N ASP A 60 0.44 -1.02 14.84
CA ASP A 60 -0.82 -1.19 15.57
C ASP A 60 -1.88 -0.19 15.05
N TYR A 61 -1.51 1.09 14.86
CA TYR A 61 -2.43 2.10 14.29
C TYR A 61 -2.77 1.83 12.82
N LEU A 62 -1.80 1.31 12.05
CA LEU A 62 -2.02 0.98 10.64
C LEU A 62 -2.89 -0.27 10.45
N SER A 63 -2.82 -1.22 11.37
CA SER A 63 -3.62 -2.46 11.36
C SER A 63 -5.01 -2.24 11.95
N GLU A 64 -5.14 -1.30 12.88
CA GLU A 64 -6.38 -0.97 13.58
C GLU A 64 -6.74 0.51 13.40
N PRO A 65 -7.31 0.91 12.24
CA PRO A 65 -7.54 2.32 11.91
C PRO A 65 -8.50 3.04 12.87
N HIS A 66 -9.32 2.30 13.63
CA HIS A 66 -10.23 2.89 14.62
C HIS A 66 -9.50 3.63 15.74
N LYS A 67 -8.22 3.33 15.99
CA LYS A 67 -7.35 4.05 16.94
C LYS A 67 -6.93 5.44 16.42
N ILE A 68 -6.99 5.67 15.12
CA ILE A 68 -6.61 6.94 14.49
C ILE A 68 -7.71 7.97 14.73
N LYS A 69 -7.41 9.02 15.50
CA LYS A 69 -8.36 10.12 15.78
C LYS A 69 -8.68 10.97 14.55
N ASN A 70 -7.72 11.13 13.64
CA ASN A 70 -7.90 11.89 12.40
C ASN A 70 -8.80 11.11 11.42
N LYS A 71 -10.04 11.58 11.23
CA LYS A 71 -11.06 10.90 10.40
C LYS A 71 -10.59 10.67 8.95
N LEU A 72 -9.97 11.66 8.32
CA LEU A 72 -9.52 11.55 6.93
C LEU A 72 -8.40 10.52 6.78
N THR A 73 -7.47 10.50 7.73
CA THR A 73 -6.37 9.53 7.73
C THR A 73 -6.89 8.12 8.06
N LYS A 74 -7.82 8.00 9.01
CA LYS A 74 -8.52 6.75 9.32
C LYS A 74 -9.19 6.16 8.08
N ASP A 75 -10.05 6.93 7.42
CA ASP A 75 -10.77 6.49 6.21
C ASP A 75 -9.79 6.08 5.10
N TYR A 76 -8.65 6.77 5.00
CA TYR A 76 -7.62 6.45 4.03
C TYR A 76 -6.90 5.12 4.33
N VAL A 77 -6.53 4.88 5.59
CA VAL A 77 -5.92 3.60 6.01
C VAL A 77 -6.93 2.46 5.88
N GLU A 78 -8.20 2.67 6.23
CA GLU A 78 -9.26 1.67 5.99
C GLU A 78 -9.39 1.32 4.51
N LYS A 79 -9.34 2.30 3.61
CA LYS A 79 -9.34 2.06 2.15
C LYS A 79 -8.13 1.22 1.72
N ILE A 80 -6.95 1.44 2.30
CA ILE A 80 -5.77 0.61 2.04
C ILE A 80 -6.02 -0.83 2.50
N LEU A 81 -6.49 -1.03 3.73
CA LEU A 81 -6.74 -2.37 4.27
C LEU A 81 -7.82 -3.12 3.47
N ARG A 82 -8.93 -2.46 3.12
CA ARG A 82 -9.97 -3.06 2.26
C ARG A 82 -9.41 -3.52 0.91
N LYS A 83 -8.44 -2.80 0.36
CA LYS A 83 -7.85 -3.10 -0.95
C LYS A 83 -6.73 -4.14 -0.88
N TYR A 84 -5.95 -4.16 0.19
CA TYR A 84 -4.70 -4.92 0.29
C TYR A 84 -4.65 -5.91 1.45
N ILE A 85 -5.77 -6.14 2.12
CA ILE A 85 -6.00 -7.08 3.24
C ILE A 85 -5.30 -6.63 4.52
N ALA A 86 -3.97 -6.64 4.54
CA ALA A 86 -3.19 -6.33 5.72
C ALA A 86 -1.95 -5.48 5.39
N ILE A 87 -1.49 -4.75 6.41
CA ILE A 87 -0.21 -4.05 6.42
C ILE A 87 0.72 -4.83 7.33
N LEU A 88 1.91 -5.13 6.85
CA LEU A 88 2.93 -5.96 7.51
C LEU A 88 4.21 -5.15 7.71
N PRO A 89 5.02 -5.50 8.73
CA PRO A 89 6.31 -4.86 8.94
C PRO A 89 7.28 -5.15 7.79
N GLU A 90 8.15 -4.19 7.49
CA GLU A 90 9.30 -4.35 6.59
C GLU A 90 10.61 -4.20 7.37
N LYS A 91 11.72 -4.70 6.83
CA LYS A 91 13.04 -4.62 7.49
C LYS A 91 13.52 -3.18 7.75
N LYS A 92 13.02 -2.20 7.00
CA LYS A 92 13.46 -0.80 7.07
C LYS A 92 12.57 -0.02 8.03
N LYS A 93 13.20 0.77 8.92
CA LYS A 93 12.52 1.58 9.94
C LYS A 93 11.43 2.48 9.34
N HIS A 94 10.25 2.46 9.92
CA HIS A 94 9.05 3.19 9.48
C HIS A 94 8.58 2.84 8.06
N PHE A 95 9.02 1.69 7.52
CA PHE A 95 8.48 1.14 6.27
C PHE A 95 7.64 -0.09 6.56
N PHE A 96 6.53 -0.17 5.84
CA PHE A 96 5.58 -1.26 5.92
C PHE A 96 5.27 -1.72 4.51
N LYS A 97 4.89 -2.97 4.35
CA LYS A 97 4.42 -3.53 3.07
C LYS A 97 3.01 -4.05 3.22
N THR A 98 2.25 -4.05 2.15
CA THR A 98 0.96 -4.73 2.14
C THR A 98 1.11 -6.23 1.81
N GLU A 99 0.22 -7.10 2.31
CA GLU A 99 0.29 -8.58 2.22
C GLU A 99 0.18 -9.22 0.81
N ARG A 100 0.27 -8.43 -0.27
CA ARG A 100 0.11 -8.78 -1.70
C ARG A 100 -1.32 -8.88 -2.22
N PHE A 101 -1.48 -8.16 -3.33
CA PHE A 101 -2.31 -8.48 -4.49
C PHE A 101 -1.86 -9.82 -5.11
N ARG A 102 -2.36 -10.95 -4.60
CA ARG A 102 -2.32 -12.21 -5.38
C ARG A 102 -3.29 -11.99 -6.56
N LYS A 103 -2.78 -11.83 -7.79
CA LYS A 103 -3.62 -11.95 -8.99
C LYS A 103 -4.35 -13.29 -8.81
N LYS A 104 -5.68 -13.29 -8.62
CA LYS A 104 -6.46 -14.54 -8.60
C LYS A 104 -5.95 -15.31 -9.81
N LYS A 105 -5.42 -16.52 -9.60
CA LYS A 105 -5.20 -17.44 -10.72
C LYS A 105 -6.55 -17.50 -11.41
N GLU A 106 -6.66 -16.98 -12.62
CA GLU A 106 -7.75 -17.37 -13.50
C GLU A 106 -7.59 -18.88 -13.63
N PHE A 107 -8.41 -19.64 -12.91
CA PHE A 107 -8.59 -21.03 -13.25
C PHE A 107 -9.07 -20.99 -14.70
N LYS A 108 -8.21 -21.43 -15.63
CA LYS A 108 -8.66 -21.75 -16.98
C LYS A 108 -9.63 -22.91 -16.82
N THR A 109 -10.91 -22.61 -16.61
CA THR A 109 -11.99 -23.57 -16.74
C THR A 109 -12.19 -23.78 -18.23
N GLY A 110 -11.29 -24.56 -18.82
CA GLY A 110 -11.33 -24.97 -20.20
C GLY A 110 -10.67 -26.32 -20.26
N ALA A 111 -11.49 -27.39 -20.24
CA ALA A 111 -11.04 -28.70 -20.61
C ALA A 111 -10.43 -28.60 -22.01
N GLN A 112 -9.10 -28.73 -22.11
CA GLN A 112 -8.51 -29.06 -23.40
C GLN A 112 -8.97 -30.48 -23.70
N LEU A 113 -9.96 -30.60 -24.58
CA LEU A 113 -10.21 -31.87 -25.26
C LEU A 113 -8.88 -32.27 -25.91
N LYS A 114 -8.31 -33.38 -25.45
CA LYS A 114 -7.19 -34.03 -26.12
C LYS A 114 -7.66 -34.32 -27.54
N GLY A 115 -6.99 -33.71 -28.52
CA GLY A 115 -7.22 -34.00 -29.93
C GLY A 115 -7.00 -35.48 -30.21
N PHE A 116 -7.92 -36.05 -30.98
CA PHE A 116 -7.77 -37.34 -31.66
C PHE A 116 -6.84 -37.18 -32.87
#